data_AF-A0AAU8HEJ5-F1
#
_entry.id   AF-A0AAU8HEJ5-F1
#
_cell.length_a   1.000
_cell.length_b   1.000
_cell.length_c   1.000
_cell.angle_alpha   90.00
_cell.angle_beta   90.00
_cell.angle_gamma   90.00
#
_symmetry.space_group_name_H-M   'P 1'
#
loop_
_entity.id
_entity.type
_entity.pdbx_description
1 polymer ?
#
loop_
_entity_poly.entity_id
_entity_poly.type
_entity_poly.pdbx_seq_one_letter_code
_entity_poly.pdbx_strand_id
1 'polypeptide(L)'
;MVQFYPTRGAVPHNLWDRLLDEATEEVGILVYVGMFLTEKPDLLDRLGQKANAGARIRILLGDRDSSAVKQRSIEEGIGRETISAKIDHANAFFRPLRSVAGVEVKSHSTVLYNSIYRFDREMIVNPHVYGKTAPMAPAMHLRKTATYGLFDTYAGSFEAVWESSRPSEGRL
;
A
#
# COMPACT_ATOMS: atom_id res chain seq x y z
N MET A 1 -1.43 -7.78 -17.94
CA MET A 1 -1.70 -6.38 -17.53
C MET A 1 -3.07 -6.01 -18.06
N VAL A 2 -3.91 -5.34 -17.27
CA VAL A 2 -5.26 -4.91 -17.68
C VAL A 2 -5.18 -3.52 -18.31
N GLN A 3 -4.61 -2.56 -17.58
CA GLN A 3 -4.51 -1.16 -18.01
C GLN A 3 -3.25 -0.50 -17.47
N PHE A 4 -2.64 0.37 -18.28
CA PHE A 4 -1.61 1.31 -17.86
C PHE A 4 -2.21 2.72 -17.74
N TYR A 5 -1.85 3.43 -16.68
CA TYR A 5 -2.28 4.80 -16.43
C TYR A 5 -1.07 5.73 -16.42
N PRO A 6 -1.10 6.86 -17.16
CA PRO A 6 0.00 7.81 -17.20
C PRO A 6 0.43 8.32 -15.82
N THR A 7 -0.52 8.43 -14.90
CA THR A 7 -0.30 8.77 -13.49
C THR A 7 -1.22 7.95 -12.59
N ARG A 8 -0.86 7.75 -11.32
CA ARG A 8 -1.74 7.13 -10.31
C ARG A 8 -3.01 7.95 -10.10
N GLY A 9 -2.92 9.27 -10.23
CA GLY A 9 -4.09 10.15 -10.18
C GLY A 9 -5.09 9.94 -11.32
N ALA A 10 -4.66 9.33 -12.43
CA ALA A 10 -5.54 8.99 -13.55
C ALA A 10 -6.25 7.63 -13.38
N VAL A 11 -5.96 6.88 -12.30
CA VAL A 11 -6.68 5.64 -11.99
C VAL A 11 -8.11 6.01 -11.56
N PRO A 12 -9.17 5.51 -12.23
CA PRO A 12 -10.54 5.85 -11.91
C PRO A 12 -10.90 5.54 -10.45
N HIS A 13 -11.60 6.45 -9.75
CA HIS A 13 -12.00 6.23 -8.36
C HIS A 13 -12.84 4.96 -8.19
N ASN A 14 -13.80 4.74 -9.09
CA ASN A 14 -14.65 3.56 -9.10
C ASN A 14 -13.87 2.24 -9.28
N LEU A 15 -12.68 2.28 -9.89
CA LEU A 15 -11.83 1.10 -10.01
C LEU A 15 -11.30 0.68 -8.63
N TRP A 16 -10.85 1.63 -7.80
CA TRP A 16 -10.41 1.34 -6.44
C TRP A 16 -11.53 0.76 -5.58
N ASP A 17 -12.73 1.35 -5.68
CA ASP A 17 -13.87 0.89 -4.90
C ASP A 17 -14.33 -0.49 -5.34
N ARG A 18 -14.44 -0.73 -6.65
CA ARG A 18 -14.75 -2.06 -7.20
C ARG A 18 -13.75 -3.12 -6.74
N LEU A 19 -12.44 -2.84 -6.86
CA LEU A 19 -11.40 -3.78 -6.47
C LEU A 19 -11.47 -4.12 -4.98
N LEU A 20 -11.69 -3.12 -4.13
CA LEU A 20 -11.89 -3.35 -2.71
C LEU A 20 -13.16 -4.18 -2.50
N ASP A 21 -14.32 -3.76 -3.03
CA ASP A 21 -15.60 -4.44 -2.81
C ASP A 21 -15.58 -5.91 -3.23
N GLU A 22 -15.00 -6.21 -4.40
CA GLU A 22 -14.92 -7.57 -4.95
C GLU A 22 -13.91 -8.48 -4.21
N ALA A 23 -12.95 -7.91 -3.45
CA ALA A 23 -11.94 -8.71 -2.75
C ALA A 23 -12.54 -9.51 -1.58
N THR A 24 -12.32 -10.83 -1.56
CA THR A 24 -12.84 -11.73 -0.52
C THR A 24 -11.78 -12.57 0.18
N GLU A 25 -10.59 -12.73 -0.40
CA GLU A 25 -9.52 -13.57 0.17
C GLU A 25 -8.43 -12.73 0.84
N GLU A 26 -8.01 -11.65 0.20
CA GLU A 26 -6.87 -10.85 0.62
C GLU A 26 -6.93 -9.41 0.13
N VAL A 27 -6.68 -8.48 1.05
CA VAL A 27 -6.32 -7.09 0.74
C VAL A 27 -4.90 -6.81 1.25
N GLY A 28 -3.98 -6.53 0.34
CA GLY A 28 -2.58 -6.24 0.65
C GLY A 28 -2.22 -4.80 0.27
N ILE A 29 -1.62 -4.04 1.18
CA ILE A 29 -1.20 -2.66 0.94
C ILE A 29 0.28 -2.55 1.31
N LEU A 30 1.12 -2.18 0.34
CA LEU A 30 2.55 -1.89 0.54
C LEU A 30 2.86 -0.48 0.08
N VAL A 31 3.15 0.38 1.03
CA VAL A 31 3.40 1.81 0.83
C VAL A 31 4.38 2.32 1.89
N TYR A 32 5.06 3.44 1.62
CA TYR A 32 5.59 4.21 2.74
C TYR A 32 4.46 4.85 3.54
N VAL A 33 3.46 5.45 2.88
CA VAL A 33 2.37 6.17 3.59
C VAL A 33 0.99 5.84 3.06
N GLY A 34 0.78 5.94 1.75
CA GLY A 34 -0.54 5.76 1.16
C GLY A 34 -1.58 6.83 1.55
N MET A 35 -1.19 8.09 1.81
CA MET A 35 -2.08 9.17 2.31
C MET A 35 -3.49 9.25 1.69
N PHE A 36 -3.63 9.05 0.38
CA PHE A 36 -4.96 9.08 -0.27
C PHE A 36 -5.94 8.02 0.27
N LEU A 37 -5.44 6.97 0.92
CA LEU A 37 -6.26 5.97 1.60
C LEU A 37 -6.88 6.55 2.88
N THR A 38 -6.17 7.43 3.59
CA THR A 38 -6.65 8.05 4.82
C THR A 38 -7.76 9.07 4.57
N GLU A 39 -7.93 9.49 3.32
CA GLU A 39 -8.99 10.39 2.86
C GLU A 39 -10.31 9.64 2.56
N LYS A 40 -10.31 8.30 2.57
CA LYS A 40 -11.52 7.49 2.41
C LYS A 40 -12.17 7.23 3.76
N PRO A 41 -13.31 7.87 4.09
CA PRO A 41 -13.89 7.81 5.44
C PRO A 41 -14.37 6.42 5.84
N ASP A 42 -14.76 5.58 4.87
CA ASP A 42 -15.31 4.24 5.04
C ASP A 42 -14.26 3.12 4.97
N LEU A 43 -12.99 3.46 4.72
CA LEU A 43 -11.96 2.45 4.42
C LEU A 43 -11.70 1.51 5.60
N LEU A 44 -11.58 2.04 6.82
CA LEU A 44 -11.34 1.21 8.00
C LEU A 44 -12.49 0.23 8.23
N ASP A 45 -13.73 0.71 8.12
CA ASP A 45 -14.91 -0.12 8.26
C ASP A 45 -14.96 -1.22 7.20
N ARG A 46 -14.69 -0.89 5.93
CA ARG A 46 -14.67 -1.87 4.83
C ARG A 46 -13.58 -2.92 5.00
N LEU A 47 -12.38 -2.53 5.44
CA LEU A 47 -11.30 -3.48 5.73
C LEU A 47 -11.64 -4.38 6.93
N GLY A 48 -12.22 -3.82 7.99
CA GLY A 48 -12.67 -4.58 9.16
C GLY A 48 -13.78 -5.57 8.82
N GLN A 49 -14.77 -5.16 8.02
CA GLN A 49 -15.83 -6.05 7.53
C GLN A 49 -15.28 -7.21 6.71
N LYS A 50 -14.30 -6.96 5.83
CA LYS A 50 -13.64 -8.01 5.05
C LYS A 50 -12.87 -8.98 5.93
N ALA A 51 -12.14 -8.46 6.93
CA ALA A 51 -11.45 -9.30 7.90
C ALA A 51 -12.43 -10.20 8.69
N ASN A 52 -13.55 -9.63 9.15
CA ASN A 52 -14.61 -10.38 9.82
C ASN A 52 -15.28 -11.43 8.93
N ALA A 53 -15.30 -11.20 7.61
CA ALA A 53 -15.77 -12.15 6.61
C ALA A 53 -14.73 -13.23 6.25
N GLY A 54 -13.53 -13.20 6.84
CA GLY A 54 -12.47 -14.19 6.66
C GLY A 54 -11.33 -13.77 5.72
N ALA A 55 -11.36 -12.57 5.15
CA ALA A 55 -10.28 -12.08 4.30
C ALA A 55 -9.04 -11.72 5.13
N ARG A 56 -7.85 -11.91 4.56
CA ARG A 56 -6.59 -11.46 5.18
C ARG A 56 -6.30 -10.02 4.81
N ILE A 57 -6.14 -9.14 5.79
CA ILE A 57 -5.81 -7.74 5.55
C ILE A 57 -4.37 -7.50 6.00
N ARG A 58 -3.50 -7.14 5.05
CA ARG A 58 -2.05 -6.99 5.28
C ARG A 58 -1.61 -5.59 4.88
N ILE A 59 -1.23 -4.77 5.86
CA ILE A 59 -0.86 -3.37 5.65
C ILE A 59 0.60 -3.19 6.04
N LEU A 60 1.42 -2.77 5.10
CA LEU A 60 2.84 -2.47 5.26
C LEU A 60 3.01 -0.96 5.09
N LEU A 61 3.45 -0.30 6.17
CA LEU A 61 3.78 1.12 6.22
C LEU A 61 5.30 1.30 6.35
N GLY A 62 5.80 2.43 5.85
CA GLY A 62 7.21 2.76 5.98
C GLY A 62 7.63 2.97 7.42
N ASP A 63 8.88 2.64 7.73
CA ASP A 63 9.54 3.03 8.96
C ASP A 63 10.04 4.49 8.84
N ARG A 64 9.46 5.38 9.65
CA ARG A 64 9.77 6.82 9.67
C ARG A 64 11.25 7.12 9.87
N ASP A 65 11.97 6.26 10.58
CA ASP A 65 13.35 6.49 10.97
C ASP A 65 14.34 5.94 9.93
N SER A 66 13.85 5.11 9.00
CA SER A 66 14.66 4.46 7.99
C SER A 66 15.30 5.46 7.02
N SER A 67 16.52 5.12 6.59
CA SER A 67 17.23 5.88 5.56
C SER A 67 16.47 5.90 4.24
N ALA A 68 15.78 4.81 3.88
CA ALA A 68 15.00 4.70 2.64
C ALA A 68 13.85 5.72 2.59
N VAL A 69 13.11 5.89 3.68
CA VAL A 69 12.03 6.89 3.78
C VAL A 69 12.56 8.32 3.70
N LYS A 70 13.64 8.61 4.43
CA LYS A 70 14.27 9.95 4.41
C LYS A 70 14.80 10.28 3.02
N GLN A 71 15.46 9.30 2.39
CA GLN A 71 15.97 9.42 1.02
C GLN A 71 14.84 9.69 0.04
N ARG A 72 13.73 8.95 0.12
CA ARG A 72 12.55 9.18 -0.73
C ARG A 72 12.01 10.60 -0.61
N SER A 73 11.97 11.16 0.59
CA SER A 73 11.50 12.53 0.81
C SER A 73 12.39 13.57 0.11
N ILE A 74 13.70 13.35 0.13
CA ILE A 74 14.69 14.18 -0.57
C ILE A 74 14.49 14.06 -2.09
N GLU A 75 14.35 12.84 -2.60
CA GLU A 75 14.18 12.56 -4.04
C GLU A 75 12.90 13.14 -4.61
N GLU A 76 11.82 13.18 -3.83
CA GLU A 76 10.57 13.83 -4.23
C GLU A 76 10.62 15.36 -4.13
N GLY A 77 11.65 15.93 -3.50
CA GLY A 77 11.80 17.39 -3.35
C GLY A 77 10.78 18.02 -2.41
N ILE A 78 10.21 17.24 -1.48
CA ILE A 78 9.10 17.67 -0.61
C ILE A 78 9.52 18.02 0.82
N GLY A 79 10.84 18.09 1.09
CA GLY A 79 11.41 18.33 2.42
C GLY A 79 11.76 17.03 3.14
N ARG A 80 12.88 17.03 3.86
CA ARG A 80 13.58 15.81 4.36
C ARG A 80 12.72 14.90 5.24
N GLU A 81 11.88 15.47 6.09
CA GLU A 81 11.09 14.73 7.08
C GLU A 81 9.61 14.60 6.67
N THR A 82 9.24 15.03 5.47
CA THR A 82 7.84 15.13 5.06
C THR A 82 7.17 13.75 4.95
N ILE A 83 7.84 12.73 4.40
CA ILE A 83 7.27 11.37 4.38
C ILE A 83 7.25 10.79 5.79
N SER A 84 8.31 10.99 6.58
CA SER A 84 8.38 10.54 7.98
C SER A 84 7.22 11.07 8.83
N ALA A 85 6.89 12.36 8.73
CA ALA A 85 5.73 12.92 9.43
C ALA A 85 4.40 12.35 8.93
N LYS A 86 4.27 12.08 7.62
CA LYS A 86 3.07 11.48 7.06
C LYS A 86 2.91 10.00 7.46
N ILE A 87 4.01 9.27 7.71
CA ILE A 87 3.98 7.90 8.26
C ILE A 87 3.32 7.88 9.64
N ASP A 88 3.58 8.87 10.49
CA ASP A 88 2.93 8.95 11.81
C ASP A 88 1.41 9.07 11.67
N HIS A 89 0.95 9.90 10.73
CA HIS A 89 -0.46 10.02 10.42
C HIS A 89 -1.04 8.70 9.90
N ALA A 90 -0.40 8.04 8.92
CA ALA A 90 -0.88 6.75 8.42
C ALA A 90 -0.95 5.68 9.53
N ASN A 91 0.03 5.64 10.42
CA ASN A 91 0.01 4.74 11.58
C ASN A 91 -1.16 5.03 12.52
N ALA A 92 -1.43 6.31 12.81
CA ALA A 92 -2.56 6.73 13.64
C ALA A 92 -3.91 6.37 12.98
N PHE A 93 -4.02 6.55 11.66
CA PHE A 93 -5.21 6.21 10.89
C PHE A 93 -5.52 4.71 10.91
N PHE A 94 -4.53 3.85 10.69
CA PHE A 94 -4.72 2.39 10.68
C PHE A 94 -4.71 1.75 12.08
N ARG A 95 -4.39 2.50 13.13
CA ARG A 95 -4.36 2.02 14.52
C ARG A 95 -5.63 1.25 14.94
N PRO A 96 -6.86 1.70 14.62
CA PRO A 96 -8.08 0.98 15.02
C PRO A 96 -8.19 -0.44 14.45
N LEU A 97 -7.54 -0.74 13.32
CA LEU A 97 -7.59 -2.08 12.72
C LEU A 97 -6.70 -3.10 13.42
N ARG A 98 -5.76 -2.67 14.26
CA ARG A 98 -4.78 -3.57 14.89
C ARG A 98 -5.40 -4.54 15.89
N SER A 99 -6.59 -4.23 16.41
CA SER A 99 -7.36 -5.12 17.28
C SER A 99 -8.37 -5.99 16.53
N VAL A 100 -8.46 -5.87 15.21
CA VAL A 100 -9.37 -6.66 14.38
C VAL A 100 -8.69 -7.95 13.96
N ALA A 101 -9.29 -9.10 14.30
CA ALA A 101 -8.79 -10.40 13.89
C ALA A 101 -8.73 -10.51 12.36
N GLY A 102 -7.64 -11.05 11.82
CA GLY A 102 -7.41 -11.12 10.38
C GLY A 102 -6.79 -9.87 9.75
N VAL A 103 -6.56 -8.81 10.54
CA VAL A 103 -5.80 -7.62 10.12
C VAL A 103 -4.43 -7.58 10.76
N GLU A 104 -3.40 -7.37 9.94
CA GLU A 104 -2.02 -7.19 10.38
C GLU A 104 -1.44 -5.90 9.79
N VAL A 105 -0.93 -5.03 10.67
CA VAL A 105 -0.26 -3.78 10.29
C VAL A 105 1.21 -3.85 10.70
N LYS A 106 2.10 -3.80 9.72
CA LYS A 106 3.56 -3.92 9.90
C LYS A 106 4.30 -2.70 9.37
N SER A 107 5.48 -2.46 9.93
CA SER A 107 6.43 -1.44 9.52
C SER A 107 7.59 -2.07 8.76
N HIS A 108 8.06 -1.41 7.70
CA HIS A 108 9.20 -1.88 6.90
C HIS A 108 10.19 -0.75 6.59
N SER A 109 11.48 -1.09 6.54
CA SER A 109 12.57 -0.16 6.19
C SER A 109 13.06 -0.35 4.74
N THR A 110 12.38 -1.19 3.95
CA THR A 110 12.76 -1.54 2.57
C THR A 110 12.79 -0.34 1.63
N VAL A 111 13.77 -0.30 0.73
CA VAL A 111 13.79 0.61 -0.43
C VAL A 111 12.70 0.17 -1.41
N LEU A 112 11.71 1.04 -1.65
CA LEU A 112 10.62 0.75 -2.56
C LEU A 112 10.91 1.28 -3.97
N TYR A 113 10.72 0.42 -4.96
CA TYR A 113 10.67 0.79 -6.38
C TYR A 113 9.23 0.98 -6.88
N ASN A 114 8.25 0.61 -6.06
CA ASN A 114 6.84 0.71 -6.35
C ASN A 114 6.04 0.60 -5.04
N SER A 115 4.82 1.12 -5.07
CA SER A 115 3.79 0.79 -4.08
C SER A 115 2.86 -0.26 -4.68
N ILE A 116 2.31 -1.16 -3.86
CA ILE A 116 1.41 -2.23 -4.30
C ILE A 116 0.10 -2.17 -3.50
N TYR A 117 -1.01 -2.27 -4.21
CA TYR A 117 -2.35 -2.39 -3.64
C TYR A 117 -3.00 -3.63 -4.26
N ARG A 118 -2.99 -4.73 -3.52
CA ARG A 118 -3.48 -6.04 -3.94
C ARG A 118 -4.90 -6.28 -3.42
N PHE A 119 -5.71 -6.86 -4.28
CA PHE A 119 -7.09 -7.25 -4.06
C PHE A 119 -7.27 -8.62 -4.70
N ASP A 120 -7.09 -9.68 -3.92
CA ASP A 120 -7.06 -11.08 -4.36
C ASP A 120 -6.08 -11.34 -5.51
N ARG A 121 -6.64 -11.47 -6.73
CA ARG A 121 -5.98 -11.78 -8.00
C ARG A 121 -5.81 -10.55 -8.90
N GLU A 122 -6.16 -9.38 -8.40
CA GLU A 122 -5.91 -8.09 -9.04
C GLU A 122 -5.01 -7.23 -8.15
N MET A 123 -4.27 -6.31 -8.76
CA MET A 123 -3.52 -5.31 -8.01
C MET A 123 -3.33 -4.03 -8.82
N ILE A 124 -3.16 -2.93 -8.12
CA ILE A 124 -2.60 -1.70 -8.68
C ILE A 124 -1.16 -1.60 -8.20
N VAL A 125 -0.24 -1.53 -9.15
CA VAL A 125 1.18 -1.26 -8.90
C VAL A 125 1.45 0.18 -9.30
N ASN A 126 2.04 0.96 -8.41
CA ASN A 126 2.42 2.35 -8.65
C ASN A 126 3.95 2.46 -8.60
N PRO A 127 4.63 2.30 -9.75
CA PRO A 127 6.07 2.49 -9.83
C PRO A 127 6.50 3.84 -9.29
N HIS A 128 7.63 3.84 -8.59
CA HIS A 128 8.26 5.04 -8.08
C HIS A 128 9.12 5.62 -9.19
N VAL A 129 8.89 6.90 -9.52
CA VAL A 129 9.70 7.64 -10.50
C VAL A 129 10.47 8.72 -9.76
N TYR A 130 11.78 8.77 -9.98
CA TYR A 130 12.66 9.74 -9.35
C TYR A 130 12.19 11.18 -9.63
N GLY A 131 12.15 12.05 -8.62
CA GLY A 131 11.65 13.42 -8.77
C GLY A 131 10.14 13.55 -8.92
N LYS A 132 9.36 12.46 -8.81
CA LYS A 132 7.89 12.49 -8.89
C LYS A 132 7.28 11.93 -7.63
N THR A 133 6.30 12.66 -7.11
CA THR A 133 5.41 12.19 -6.04
C THR A 133 4.51 11.07 -6.55
N ALA A 134 4.06 10.19 -5.65
CA ALA A 134 3.25 9.03 -5.99
C ALA A 134 2.02 9.33 -6.89
N PRO A 135 1.23 10.41 -6.69
CA PRO A 135 0.10 10.74 -7.58
C PRO A 135 0.52 11.04 -9.02
N MET A 136 1.73 11.57 -9.23
CA MET A 136 2.27 11.97 -10.54
C MET A 136 3.06 10.86 -11.24
N ALA A 137 3.40 9.78 -10.53
CA ALA A 137 4.06 8.61 -11.08
C ALA A 137 3.02 7.66 -11.73
N PRO A 138 3.41 6.83 -12.73
CA PRO A 138 2.47 5.97 -13.45
C PRO A 138 1.86 4.89 -12.55
N ALA A 139 0.81 4.24 -13.03
CA ALA A 139 0.23 3.08 -12.36
C ALA A 139 -0.18 1.99 -13.35
N MET A 140 -0.14 0.74 -12.91
CA MET A 140 -0.53 -0.44 -13.68
C MET A 140 -1.60 -1.20 -12.91
N HIS A 141 -2.75 -1.44 -13.55
CA HIS A 141 -3.73 -2.41 -13.07
C HIS A 141 -3.38 -3.78 -13.65
N LEU A 142 -3.07 -4.72 -12.78
CA LEU A 142 -2.69 -6.08 -13.11
C LEU A 142 -3.79 -7.05 -12.65
N ARG A 143 -3.94 -8.13 -13.39
CA ARG A 143 -4.76 -9.29 -13.06
C ARG A 143 -3.92 -10.55 -13.27
N LYS A 144 -4.08 -11.54 -12.39
CA LYS A 144 -3.42 -12.84 -12.51
C LYS A 144 -4.07 -13.65 -13.63
N THR A 145 -3.42 -13.68 -14.80
CA THR A 145 -3.87 -14.41 -15.99
C THR A 145 -3.03 -15.65 -16.31
N ALA A 146 -1.82 -15.75 -15.78
CA ALA A 146 -0.90 -16.87 -15.97
C ALA A 146 -0.01 -17.04 -14.75
N THR A 147 0.55 -18.23 -14.57
CA THR A 147 1.60 -18.49 -13.57
C THR A 147 2.93 -17.90 -14.05
N TYR A 148 3.68 -17.25 -13.16
CA TYR A 148 4.96 -16.57 -13.43
C TYR A 148 4.84 -15.30 -14.29
N GLY A 149 3.67 -14.67 -14.31
CA GLY A 149 3.46 -13.38 -14.97
C GLY A 149 3.80 -12.17 -14.09
N LEU A 150 3.60 -10.96 -14.62
CA LEU A 150 3.81 -9.69 -13.90
C LEU A 150 3.15 -9.66 -12.52
N PHE A 151 1.92 -10.20 -12.40
CA PHE A 151 1.22 -10.28 -11.12
C PHE A 151 2.04 -11.08 -10.09
N ASP A 152 2.54 -12.26 -10.46
CA ASP A 152 3.27 -13.12 -9.53
C ASP A 152 4.62 -12.51 -9.15
N THR A 153 5.27 -11.77 -10.05
CA THR A 153 6.49 -11.01 -9.72
C THR A 153 6.23 -9.97 -8.63
N TYR A 154 5.18 -9.14 -8.77
CA TYR A 154 4.85 -8.13 -7.77
C TYR A 154 4.27 -8.74 -6.49
N ALA A 155 3.52 -9.85 -6.59
CA ALA A 155 3.07 -10.60 -5.41
C ALA A 155 4.27 -11.17 -4.63
N GLY A 156 5.26 -11.77 -5.30
CA GLY A 156 6.50 -12.22 -4.66
C GLY A 156 7.30 -11.08 -4.02
N SER A 157 7.36 -9.92 -4.68
CA SER A 157 7.95 -8.71 -4.08
C SER A 157 7.21 -8.25 -2.84
N PHE A 158 5.87 -8.35 -2.81
CA PHE A 158 5.08 -8.04 -1.61
C PHE A 158 5.43 -8.99 -0.47
N GLU A 159 5.49 -10.31 -0.72
CA GLU A 159 5.84 -11.31 0.30
C GLU A 159 7.25 -11.08 0.86
N ALA A 160 8.24 -10.79 0.02
CA ALA A 160 9.60 -10.53 0.48
C ALA A 160 9.68 -9.32 1.45
N VAL A 161 8.89 -8.27 1.20
CA VAL A 161 8.78 -7.15 2.15
C VAL A 161 8.01 -7.56 3.40
N TRP A 162 6.94 -8.34 3.26
CA TRP A 162 6.15 -8.84 4.37
C TRP A 162 6.99 -9.65 5.36
N GLU A 163 7.80 -10.59 4.88
CA GLU A 163 8.64 -11.48 5.68
C GLU A 163 9.75 -10.73 6.43
N SER A 164 10.25 -9.63 5.86
CA SER A 164 11.29 -8.80 6.48
C SER A 164 10.75 -7.65 7.36
N SER A 165 9.43 -7.42 7.33
CA SER A 165 8.76 -6.37 8.10
C SER A 165 8.54 -6.76 9.56
N ARG A 166 8.39 -5.75 10.41
CA ARG A 166 8.17 -5.91 11.85
C ARG A 166 6.76 -5.46 12.21
N PRO A 167 6.13 -5.98 13.27
CA PRO A 167 4.93 -5.38 13.82
C PRO A 167 5.15 -3.88 13.98
N SER A 168 4.21 -3.07 13.50
CA SER A 168 4.31 -1.64 13.70
C SER A 168 4.14 -1.39 15.20
N GLU A 169 5.12 -0.78 15.88
CA GLU A 169 4.94 -0.39 17.28
C GLU A 169 4.18 0.94 17.28
N GLY A 170 2.96 0.95 17.81
CA GLY A 170 2.29 2.20 18.10
C GLY A 170 3.01 2.83 19.28
N ARG A 171 3.95 3.76 19.04
CA ARG A 171 4.42 4.62 20.14
C ARG A 171 3.22 5.46 20.61
N LEU A 172 2.96 5.37 21.91
CA LEU A 172 1.93 6.14 22.63
C LEU A 172 2.19 7.65 22.49
#